data_AF-A0A0N4U5E5-F1
#
_entry.id   AF-A0A0N4U5E5-F1
#
_cell.length_a   1.000
_cell.length_b   1.000
_cell.length_c   1.000
_cell.angle_alpha   90.00
_cell.angle_beta   90.00
_cell.angle_gamma   90.00
#
_symmetry.space_group_name_H-M   'P 1'
#
loop_
_entity.id
_entity.type
_entity.pdbx_description
1 polymer ?
#
loop_
_entity_poly.entity_id
_entity_poly.type
_entity_poly.pdbx_seq_one_letter_code
_entity_poly.pdbx_strand_id
1 'polypeptide(L)'
;MTKTQLKILKGYCPNKQISQIRCTKSHHCASDQICLNGICCTATGNEQNYACGGTTALGRCDNGFCPRNTTCTASSYCCECPFGKHGGRCNQGVCPSGFQCLSNGYCCPYCGHNHNLYGVCINDGCSDNSQCHPGNICCQSRT
;
A
#
# COMPACT_ATOMS: atom_id res chain seq x y z
N MET A 1 -6.17 12.86 -34.94
CA MET A 1 -5.79 13.23 -33.57
C MET A 1 -5.79 11.97 -32.72
N THR A 2 -4.64 11.32 -32.54
CA THR A 2 -4.50 10.23 -31.58
C THR A 2 -4.66 10.85 -30.20
N LYS A 3 -5.85 10.69 -29.60
CA LYS A 3 -5.96 10.76 -28.14
C LYS A 3 -4.98 9.71 -27.64
N THR A 4 -3.79 10.14 -27.23
CA THR A 4 -3.02 9.41 -26.24
C THR A 4 -4.01 9.27 -25.10
N GLN A 5 -4.74 8.15 -25.04
CA GLN A 5 -5.49 7.80 -23.86
C GLN A 5 -4.41 7.83 -22.80
N LEU A 6 -4.46 8.85 -21.96
CA LEU A 6 -3.81 8.82 -20.68
C LEU A 6 -4.29 7.49 -20.09
N LYS A 7 -3.48 6.42 -20.19
CA LYS A 7 -3.84 5.13 -19.64
C LYS A 7 -3.95 5.40 -18.17
N ILE A 8 -5.18 5.61 -17.71
CA ILE A 8 -5.40 5.97 -16.33
C ILE A 8 -5.05 4.71 -15.56
N LEU A 9 -3.93 4.77 -14.83
CA LEU A 9 -3.46 3.70 -13.98
C LEU A 9 -4.62 3.32 -13.03
N LYS A 10 -4.86 2.03 -12.78
CA LYS A 10 -6.04 1.55 -12.01
C LYS A 10 -5.64 0.62 -10.85
N GLY A 11 -5.42 1.15 -9.66
CA GLY A 11 -4.99 0.35 -8.51
C GLY A 11 -6.17 -0.47 -7.99
N TYR A 12 -5.89 -1.67 -7.52
CA TYR A 12 -6.90 -2.45 -6.80
C TYR A 12 -6.89 -2.07 -5.32
N CYS A 13 -8.08 -1.72 -4.84
CA CYS A 13 -8.38 -1.69 -3.42
C CYS A 13 -8.43 -3.12 -2.88
N PRO A 14 -8.12 -3.35 -1.60
CA PRO A 14 -8.19 -4.69 -1.02
C PRO A 14 -9.61 -5.31 -1.08
N ASN A 15 -10.66 -4.49 -1.12
CA ASN A 15 -12.04 -4.91 -1.33
C ASN A 15 -12.38 -5.19 -2.82
N LYS A 16 -11.37 -5.28 -3.70
CA LYS A 16 -11.47 -5.50 -5.15
C LYS A 16 -12.08 -4.34 -5.95
N GLN A 17 -12.36 -3.20 -5.32
CA GLN A 17 -12.69 -1.98 -6.07
C GLN A 17 -11.47 -1.51 -6.86
N ILE A 18 -11.73 -0.76 -7.93
CA ILE A 18 -10.68 -0.14 -8.73
C ILE A 18 -10.67 1.35 -8.42
N SER A 19 -9.48 1.88 -8.11
CA SER A 19 -9.28 3.31 -7.91
C SER A 19 -8.20 3.85 -8.82
N GLN A 20 -8.36 5.11 -9.23
CA GLN A 20 -7.39 5.84 -10.04
C GLN A 20 -6.70 6.94 -9.24
N ILE A 21 -7.19 7.23 -8.03
CA ILE A 21 -6.76 8.36 -7.20
C ILE A 21 -5.66 7.89 -6.25
N ARG A 22 -4.47 8.46 -6.38
CA ARG A 22 -3.37 8.25 -5.44
C ARG A 22 -3.60 9.04 -4.16
N CYS A 23 -3.14 8.48 -3.06
CA CYS A 23 -3.16 9.16 -1.78
C CYS A 23 -1.92 8.79 -0.97
N THR A 24 -1.46 9.75 -0.16
CA THR A 24 -0.47 9.53 0.90
C THR A 24 -1.04 9.93 2.26
N LYS A 25 -2.23 10.54 2.26
CA LYS A 25 -2.98 10.99 3.43
C LYS A 25 -4.48 10.83 3.14
N SER A 26 -5.29 10.54 4.15
CA SER A 26 -6.75 10.35 3.99
C SER A 26 -7.44 11.53 3.30
N HIS A 27 -7.05 12.78 3.56
CA HIS A 27 -7.71 13.97 2.98
C HIS A 27 -7.42 14.18 1.49
N HIS A 28 -6.59 13.36 0.85
CA HIS A 28 -6.48 13.34 -0.61
C HIS A 28 -7.66 12.61 -1.27
N CYS A 29 -8.44 11.86 -0.47
CA CYS A 29 -9.59 11.09 -0.92
C CYS A 29 -10.90 11.84 -0.65
N ALA A 30 -11.98 11.45 -1.33
CA ALA A 30 -13.31 11.95 -1.03
C ALA A 30 -13.75 11.58 0.40
N SER A 31 -14.77 12.25 0.94
CA SER A 31 -15.21 12.08 2.33
C SER A 31 -15.71 10.67 2.67
N ASP A 32 -16.18 9.93 1.67
CA ASP A 32 -16.62 8.52 1.74
C ASP A 32 -15.50 7.52 1.40
N GLN A 33 -14.27 8.02 1.23
CA GLN A 33 -13.12 7.24 0.84
C GLN A 33 -12.01 7.29 1.90
N ILE A 34 -11.14 6.28 1.82
CA ILE A 34 -10.02 6.11 2.72
C ILE A 34 -8.77 5.73 1.93
N CYS A 35 -7.62 6.21 2.38
CA CYS A 35 -6.36 5.94 1.73
C CYS A 35 -5.78 4.58 2.12
N LEU A 36 -5.94 3.57 1.25
CA LEU A 36 -5.43 2.21 1.47
C LEU A 36 -4.34 1.87 0.47
N ASN A 37 -3.17 1.46 0.97
CA ASN A 37 -2.03 1.05 0.13
C ASN A 37 -1.74 2.01 -1.03
N GLY A 38 -1.83 3.33 -0.76
CA GLY A 38 -1.48 4.39 -1.72
C GLY A 38 -2.60 4.84 -2.66
N ILE A 39 -3.81 4.29 -2.55
CA ILE A 39 -4.96 4.66 -3.39
C ILE A 39 -6.23 4.91 -2.55
N CYS A 40 -7.12 5.76 -3.07
CA CYS A 40 -8.39 6.05 -2.41
C CYS A 40 -9.42 4.95 -2.68
N CYS A 41 -9.91 4.31 -1.63
CA CYS A 41 -10.88 3.23 -1.71
C CYS A 41 -12.17 3.63 -0.98
N THR A 42 -13.32 3.11 -1.38
CA THR A 42 -14.56 3.36 -0.62
C THR A 42 -14.41 2.80 0.79
N ALA A 43 -14.79 3.58 1.79
CA ALA A 43 -14.86 3.11 3.16
C ALA A 43 -16.06 2.15 3.32
N THR A 44 -15.77 0.94 3.78
CA THR A 44 -16.69 -0.16 4.09
C THR A 44 -16.79 -0.43 5.60
N GLY A 45 -15.86 0.10 6.40
CA GLY A 45 -15.75 -0.16 7.84
C GLY A 45 -14.95 -1.42 8.19
N ASN A 46 -14.58 -2.23 7.20
CA ASN A 46 -13.82 -3.47 7.40
C ASN A 46 -12.33 -3.33 7.05
N GLU A 47 -11.85 -2.10 6.86
CA GLU A 47 -10.51 -1.84 6.32
C GLU A 47 -9.40 -2.38 7.21
N GLN A 48 -9.64 -2.37 8.52
CA GLN A 48 -8.74 -2.95 9.50
C GLN A 48 -8.37 -4.40 9.19
N ASN A 49 -9.21 -5.17 8.49
CA ASN A 49 -8.93 -6.57 8.18
C ASN A 49 -7.89 -6.77 7.08
N TYR A 50 -7.59 -5.72 6.31
CA TYR A 50 -6.73 -5.81 5.13
C TYR A 50 -5.82 -4.57 4.90
N ALA A 51 -5.77 -3.63 5.86
CA ALA A 51 -5.02 -2.39 5.74
C ALA A 51 -3.51 -2.59 5.56
N CYS A 52 -2.93 -3.65 6.14
CA CYS A 52 -1.49 -3.93 6.07
C CYS A 52 -1.15 -4.84 4.88
N GLY A 53 -1.49 -4.40 3.66
CA GLY A 53 -1.29 -5.18 2.44
C GLY A 53 -2.07 -6.50 2.39
N GLY A 54 -3.33 -6.48 2.84
CA GLY A 54 -4.21 -7.65 2.83
C GLY A 54 -4.23 -8.44 4.14
N THR A 55 -3.53 -8.00 5.18
CA THR A 55 -3.64 -8.56 6.54
C THR A 55 -4.26 -7.57 7.51
N THR A 56 -4.73 -8.11 8.64
CA THR A 56 -5.34 -7.33 9.71
C THR A 56 -4.34 -6.36 10.33
N ALA A 57 -4.76 -5.12 10.52
CA ALA A 57 -4.03 -4.10 11.25
C ALA A 57 -3.89 -4.46 12.73
N LEU A 58 -2.77 -4.05 13.31
CA LEU A 58 -2.51 -4.23 14.74
C LEU A 58 -3.39 -3.34 15.62
N GLY A 59 -3.97 -2.29 15.02
CA GLY A 59 -4.84 -1.34 15.68
C GLY A 59 -5.06 -0.10 14.82
N ARG A 60 -5.68 0.91 15.41
CA ARG A 60 -5.76 2.27 14.86
C ARG A 60 -4.73 3.16 15.53
N CYS A 61 -4.23 4.14 14.79
CA CYS A 61 -3.38 5.19 15.31
C CYS A 61 -4.13 6.51 15.34
N ASP A 62 -4.05 7.19 16.48
CA ASP A 62 -4.46 8.58 16.62
C ASP A 62 -3.20 9.45 16.63
N ASN A 63 -3.21 10.55 15.86
CA ASN A 63 -2.07 11.47 15.70
C ASN A 63 -0.75 10.82 15.22
N GLY A 64 -0.82 9.69 14.51
CA GLY A 64 0.36 9.02 13.94
C GLY A 64 1.07 8.05 14.89
N PHE A 65 0.56 7.85 16.12
CA PHE A 65 1.20 6.98 17.11
C PHE A 65 0.69 5.55 17.04
N CYS A 66 1.62 4.60 16.92
CA CYS A 66 1.33 3.17 17.00
C CYS A 66 2.23 2.46 18.03
N PRO A 67 1.74 1.43 18.72
CA PRO A 67 2.56 0.65 19.64
C PRO A 67 3.58 -0.24 18.89
N ARG A 68 4.57 -0.77 19.62
CA ARG A 68 5.52 -1.80 19.14
C ARG A 68 6.38 -1.41 17.93
N ASN A 69 6.76 -0.13 17.82
CA ASN A 69 7.52 0.41 16.68
C ASN A 69 6.82 0.19 15.33
N THR A 70 5.50 0.06 15.30
CA THR A 70 4.78 -0.04 14.02
C THR A 70 4.54 1.35 13.45
N THR A 71 4.21 1.41 12.17
CA THR A 71 3.95 2.68 11.49
C THR A 71 2.47 2.89 11.32
N CYS A 72 2.06 4.15 11.47
CA CYS A 72 0.72 4.59 11.14
C CYS A 72 0.62 4.75 9.61
N THR A 73 -0.29 4.02 8.98
CA THR A 73 -0.57 4.16 7.56
C THR A 73 -1.37 5.42 7.27
N ALA A 74 -1.45 5.80 5.99
CA ALA A 74 -2.26 6.93 5.54
C ALA A 74 -3.76 6.81 5.92
N SER A 75 -4.25 5.59 6.18
CA SER A 75 -5.61 5.27 6.60
C SER A 75 -5.80 5.26 8.13
N SER A 76 -4.81 5.71 8.90
CA SER A 76 -4.85 5.70 10.38
C SER A 76 -4.91 4.29 10.98
N TYR A 77 -4.30 3.31 10.31
CA TYR A 77 -4.12 1.96 10.82
C TYR A 77 -2.65 1.69 11.17
N CYS A 78 -2.43 0.94 12.24
CA CYS A 78 -1.10 0.52 12.66
C CYS A 78 -0.70 -0.76 11.94
N CYS A 79 0.38 -0.67 11.18
CA CYS A 79 0.95 -1.76 10.41
C CYS A 79 2.47 -1.81 10.63
N GLU A 80 3.08 -2.97 10.50
CA GLU A 80 4.53 -3.12 10.52
C GLU A 80 5.20 -2.30 9.39
N CYS A 81 4.47 -2.10 8.30
CA CYS A 81 4.92 -1.38 7.12
C CYS A 81 3.91 -0.29 6.71
N PRO A 82 4.38 0.82 6.10
CA PRO A 82 3.50 1.93 5.73
C PRO A 82 2.52 1.54 4.62
N PHE A 83 2.84 0.47 3.90
CA PHE A 83 2.06 -0.15 2.85
C PHE A 83 2.51 -1.60 2.67
N GLY A 84 1.61 -2.42 2.13
CA GLY A 84 1.91 -3.82 1.85
C GLY A 84 2.07 -4.68 3.11
N LYS A 85 2.23 -5.98 2.88
CA LYS A 85 2.51 -6.98 3.90
C LYS A 85 4.00 -7.01 4.20
N HIS A 86 4.37 -7.05 5.47
CA HIS A 86 5.78 -7.18 5.87
C HIS A 86 6.37 -8.55 5.49
N GLY A 87 7.66 -8.57 5.22
CA GLY A 87 8.45 -9.79 4.98
C GLY A 87 8.99 -10.44 6.25
N GLY A 88 8.79 -9.81 7.42
CA GLY A 88 9.29 -10.27 8.72
C GLY A 88 10.17 -9.22 9.40
N ARG A 89 10.90 -9.61 10.46
CA ARG A 89 11.91 -8.75 11.08
C ARG A 89 13.20 -8.76 10.27
N CYS A 90 13.93 -7.64 10.28
CA CYS A 90 15.24 -7.57 9.67
C CYS A 90 16.23 -8.49 10.41
N ASN A 91 17.00 -9.27 9.65
CA ASN A 91 18.12 -10.02 10.21
C ASN A 91 19.42 -9.23 9.95
N GLN A 92 19.93 -8.50 10.96
CA GLN A 92 21.14 -7.66 10.81
C GLN A 92 21.06 -6.68 9.61
N GLY A 93 19.86 -6.11 9.37
CA GLY A 93 19.60 -5.22 8.22
C GLY A 93 19.30 -5.92 6.90
N VAL A 94 19.37 -7.26 6.84
CA VAL A 94 19.07 -8.07 5.66
C VAL A 94 17.58 -8.43 5.63
N CYS A 95 16.99 -8.29 4.44
CA CYS A 95 15.60 -8.64 4.15
C CYS A 95 15.51 -9.51 2.88
N PRO A 96 14.42 -10.25 2.69
CA PRO A 96 14.17 -11.00 1.45
C PRO A 96 14.14 -10.06 0.23
N SER A 97 14.38 -10.61 -0.97
CA SER A 97 14.30 -9.86 -2.23
C SER A 97 12.98 -9.11 -2.36
N GLY A 98 13.05 -7.83 -2.76
CA GLY A 98 11.88 -6.95 -2.88
C GLY A 98 11.44 -6.29 -1.56
N PHE A 99 12.16 -6.53 -0.46
CA PHE A 99 11.95 -5.86 0.82
C PHE A 99 13.18 -5.05 1.24
N GLN A 100 12.93 -3.95 1.95
CA GLN A 100 13.94 -3.12 2.57
C GLN A 100 13.71 -3.08 4.08
N CYS A 101 14.79 -3.17 4.84
CA CYS A 101 14.73 -2.99 6.28
C CYS A 101 14.41 -1.53 6.62
N LEU A 102 13.30 -1.28 7.31
CA LEU A 102 12.98 0.04 7.83
C LEU A 102 13.56 0.22 9.25
N SER A 103 13.62 1.47 9.71
CA SER A 103 14.15 1.84 11.03
C SER A 103 13.41 1.19 12.20
N ASN A 104 12.19 0.71 11.98
CA ASN A 104 11.44 -0.05 12.97
C ASN A 104 11.86 -1.53 13.10
N GLY A 105 12.81 -1.99 12.28
CA GLY A 105 13.30 -3.36 12.29
C GLY A 105 12.42 -4.36 11.54
N TYR A 106 11.48 -3.89 10.71
CA TYR A 106 10.69 -4.74 9.82
C TYR A 106 11.14 -4.62 8.36
N CYS A 107 11.11 -5.75 7.67
CA CYS A 107 11.29 -5.84 6.23
C CYS A 107 10.02 -5.42 5.53
N CYS A 108 10.02 -4.23 4.93
CA CYS A 108 8.87 -3.69 4.24
C CYS A 108 9.06 -3.72 2.74
N PRO A 109 7.99 -4.02 1.98
CA PRO A 109 8.11 -4.12 0.55
C PRO A 109 8.44 -2.74 -0.01
N TYR A 110 9.28 -2.70 -1.05
CA TYR A 110 9.68 -1.45 -1.67
C TYR A 110 9.59 -1.58 -3.20
N CYS A 111 9.10 -0.54 -3.86
CA CYS A 111 8.99 -0.56 -5.31
C CYS A 111 10.32 -0.28 -6.04
N GLY A 112 11.38 0.12 -5.32
CA GLY A 112 12.65 0.56 -5.88
C GLY A 112 12.74 2.06 -6.08
N HIS A 113 13.91 2.54 -6.53
CA HIS A 113 14.10 3.96 -6.84
C HIS A 113 13.16 4.38 -7.98
N ASN A 114 12.31 5.37 -7.72
CA ASN A 114 11.38 6.00 -8.67
C ASN A 114 10.12 5.22 -9.07
N HIS A 115 9.83 4.08 -8.44
CA HIS A 115 8.54 3.43 -8.63
C HIS A 115 7.58 3.84 -7.52
N ASN A 116 6.38 4.25 -7.93
CA ASN A 116 5.32 4.61 -7.01
C ASN A 116 4.48 3.39 -6.69
N LEU A 117 4.15 3.23 -5.42
CA LEU A 117 3.12 2.29 -4.97
C LEU A 117 1.78 2.66 -5.61
N TYR A 118 1.03 1.64 -6.02
CA TYR A 118 -0.24 1.81 -6.69
C TYR A 118 -1.27 0.72 -6.36
N GLY A 119 -1.61 0.58 -5.08
CA GLY A 119 -2.57 -0.40 -4.59
C GLY A 119 -1.95 -1.75 -4.25
N VAL A 120 -2.80 -2.77 -4.14
CA VAL A 120 -2.43 -4.16 -3.79
C VAL A 120 -2.58 -5.11 -4.97
N CYS A 121 -1.90 -6.26 -4.92
CA CYS A 121 -2.12 -7.33 -5.88
C CYS A 121 -3.45 -8.02 -5.63
N ILE A 122 -4.21 -8.28 -6.69
CA ILE A 122 -5.40 -9.13 -6.64
C ILE A 122 -5.21 -10.24 -7.67
N ASN A 123 -5.29 -11.50 -7.24
CA ASN A 123 -5.09 -12.68 -8.10
C ASN A 123 -3.78 -12.61 -8.91
N ASP A 124 -2.67 -12.24 -8.27
CA ASP A 124 -1.35 -12.03 -8.89
C ASP A 124 -1.30 -10.94 -9.99
N GLY A 125 -2.35 -10.10 -10.07
CA GLY A 125 -2.47 -9.02 -11.02
C GLY A 125 -2.49 -7.63 -10.40
N CYS A 126 -1.99 -6.67 -11.18
CA CYS A 126 -2.14 -5.22 -10.99
C CYS A 126 -2.75 -4.60 -12.25
N SER A 127 -3.15 -3.32 -12.23
CA SER A 127 -3.53 -2.66 -13.49
C SER A 127 -2.41 -2.61 -14.52
N ASP A 128 -2.80 -2.33 -15.77
CA ASP A 128 -1.92 -1.91 -16.85
C ASP A 128 -0.80 -0.98 -16.38
N ASN A 129 0.44 -1.29 -16.76
CA ASN A 129 1.69 -0.58 -16.39
C ASN A 129 2.07 -0.65 -14.91
N SER A 130 1.54 -1.61 -14.16
CA SER A 130 2.05 -1.96 -12.83
C SER A 130 2.28 -3.46 -12.73
N GLN A 131 3.26 -3.85 -11.92
CA GLN A 131 3.59 -5.24 -11.66
C GLN A 131 3.40 -5.56 -10.18
N CYS A 132 3.02 -6.81 -9.92
CA CYS A 132 2.99 -7.34 -8.58
C CYS A 132 4.40 -7.49 -8.02
N HIS A 133 4.60 -6.97 -6.83
CA HIS A 133 5.84 -7.09 -6.08
C HIS A 133 5.61 -7.86 -4.77
N PRO A 134 6.70 -8.43 -4.19
CA PRO A 134 6.64 -9.06 -2.88
C PRO A 134 5.99 -8.14 -1.84
N GLY A 135 5.23 -8.73 -0.91
CA GLY A 135 4.46 -7.97 0.08
C GLY A 135 3.09 -7.49 -0.41
N ASN A 136 2.53 -8.09 -1.47
CA ASN A 136 1.18 -7.80 -1.96
C ASN A 136 0.97 -6.32 -2.36
N ILE A 137 1.98 -5.75 -3.04
CA ILE A 137 1.93 -4.37 -3.52
C ILE A 137 2.02 -4.32 -5.04
N CYS A 138 1.31 -3.36 -5.63
CA CYS A 138 1.47 -3.01 -7.04
C CYS A 138 2.44 -1.87 -7.18
N CYS A 139 3.51 -2.08 -7.94
CA CYS A 139 4.48 -1.04 -8.25
C CYS A 139 4.34 -0.64 -9.71
N GLN A 140 4.30 0.67 -9.97
CA GLN A 140 4.28 1.17 -11.35
C GLN A 140 5.58 0.78 -12.06
N SER A 141 5.48 -0.01 -13.12
CA SER A 141 6.59 -0.21 -14.05
C SER A 141 6.64 1.01 -14.95
N ARG A 142 7.72 1.80 -14.90
CA ARG A 142 7.94 2.78 -15.97
C ARG A 142 8.19 2.00 -17.26
N THR A 143 7.28 2.12 -18.21
CA THR A 143 7.59 2.01 -19.64
C THR A 143 7.82 3.40 -20.19
#